data_AF-A0A944ISA5-F1
#
_entry.id   AF-A0A944ISA5-F1
#
_cell.length_a   1.000
_cell.length_b   1.000
_cell.length_c   1.000
_cell.angle_alpha   90.00
_cell.angle_beta   90.00
_cell.angle_gamma   90.00
#
_symmetry.space_group_name_H-M   'P 1'
#
loop_
_entity.id
_entity.type
_entity.pdbx_description
1 polymer ?
#
loop_
_entity_poly.entity_id
_entity_poly.type
_entity_poly.pdbx_seq_one_letter_code
_entity_poly.pdbx_strand_id
1 'polypeptide(L)'
;MFKEKQKRFETAADVPAREEPSFALPSWIPKDATDVRIQVRTTGEARLIRFTLGTTPLDGPQCTAGIPKHQGRPNLGAKWWPRGTKAEARPECRDFYQYQVAVRGKRVYAWTDGTPSPGARTQDGAPAVSASRR
;
A
#
# COMPACT_ATOMS: atom_id res chain seq x y z
N MET A 1 17.38 3.94 15.03
CA MET A 1 17.34 3.25 13.73
C MET A 1 15.95 2.68 13.51
N PHE A 2 15.26 3.06 12.43
CA PHE A 2 14.01 2.41 12.08
C PHE A 2 14.33 1.00 11.59
N LYS A 3 13.72 0.00 12.20
CA LYS A 3 13.83 -1.38 11.75
C LYS A 3 12.88 -1.51 10.56
N GLU A 4 13.39 -1.89 9.41
CA GLU A 4 12.60 -2.15 8.20
C GLU A 4 12.76 -3.62 7.83
N LYS A 5 11.73 -4.23 7.24
CA LYS A 5 11.80 -5.58 6.68
C LYS A 5 11.31 -5.58 5.24
N GLN A 6 11.98 -6.38 4.41
CA GLN A 6 11.65 -6.58 3.00
C GLN A 6 11.28 -8.04 2.74
N LYS A 7 10.27 -8.27 1.92
CA LYS A 7 9.99 -9.58 1.32
C LYS A 7 9.63 -9.47 -0.15
N ARG A 8 9.85 -10.57 -0.87
CA ARG A 8 9.46 -10.75 -2.27
C ARG A 8 8.74 -12.08 -2.41
N PHE A 9 7.69 -12.07 -3.21
CA PHE A 9 6.87 -13.22 -3.55
C PHE A 9 6.69 -13.29 -5.06
N GLU A 10 6.54 -14.49 -5.60
CA GLU A 10 6.31 -14.68 -7.02
C GLU A 10 4.90 -14.22 -7.41
N THR A 11 3.91 -14.59 -6.61
CA THR A 11 2.51 -14.18 -6.78
C THR A 11 1.94 -13.53 -5.51
N ALA A 12 0.85 -12.78 -5.66
CA ALA A 12 0.10 -12.23 -4.54
C ALA A 12 -0.56 -13.32 -3.68
N ALA A 13 -0.86 -14.49 -4.26
CA ALA A 13 -1.41 -15.63 -3.53
C ALA A 13 -0.42 -16.26 -2.55
N ASP A 14 0.89 -16.12 -2.80
CA ASP A 14 1.95 -16.69 -1.95
C ASP A 14 2.22 -15.86 -0.68
N VAL A 15 1.57 -14.70 -0.53
CA VAL A 15 1.79 -13.83 0.63
C VAL A 15 1.14 -14.44 1.87
N PRO A 16 1.91 -14.73 2.94
CA PRO A 16 1.42 -15.39 4.15
C PRO A 16 0.70 -14.37 5.07
N ALA A 17 -0.46 -13.90 4.63
CA ALA A 17 -1.19 -12.80 5.27
C ALA A 17 -1.63 -13.13 6.71
N ARG A 18 -1.81 -14.42 7.04
CA ARG A 18 -2.22 -14.87 8.38
C ARG A 18 -1.04 -14.95 9.35
N GLU A 19 0.11 -15.40 8.87
CA GLU A 19 1.32 -15.62 9.64
C GLU A 19 2.08 -14.32 9.86
N GLU A 20 2.05 -13.41 8.88
CA GLU A 20 2.72 -12.11 8.95
C GLU A 20 1.81 -10.95 8.49
N PRO A 21 0.93 -10.45 9.39
CA PRO A 21 -0.03 -9.38 9.08
C PRO A 21 0.61 -8.08 8.56
N SER A 22 1.86 -7.80 8.93
CA SER A 22 2.60 -6.65 8.38
C SER A 22 2.79 -6.76 6.87
N PHE A 23 2.95 -7.98 6.34
CA PHE A 23 3.11 -8.26 4.92
C PHE A 23 1.79 -8.55 4.20
N ALA A 24 0.66 -8.59 4.90
CA ALA A 24 -0.63 -8.80 4.28
C ALA A 24 -0.89 -7.74 3.19
N LEU A 25 -1.32 -8.21 2.03
CA LEU A 25 -1.69 -7.35 0.91
C LEU A 25 -3.06 -6.72 1.17
N PRO A 26 -3.25 -5.44 0.82
CA PRO A 26 -4.57 -4.83 0.76
C PRO A 26 -5.51 -5.59 -0.19
N SER A 27 -6.80 -5.56 0.11
CA SER A 27 -7.83 -6.30 -0.64
C SER A 27 -7.97 -5.89 -2.11
N TRP A 28 -7.54 -4.67 -2.46
CA TRP A 28 -7.57 -4.15 -3.83
C TRP A 28 -6.45 -4.69 -4.73
N ILE A 29 -5.43 -5.36 -4.17
CA ILE A 29 -4.36 -5.97 -4.99
C ILE A 29 -4.89 -7.25 -5.63
N PRO A 30 -4.85 -7.36 -6.97
CA PRO A 30 -5.33 -8.57 -7.64
C PRO A 30 -4.55 -9.82 -7.21
N LYS A 31 -5.26 -10.95 -7.05
CA LYS A 31 -4.65 -12.22 -6.64
C LYS A 31 -3.69 -12.79 -7.67
N ASP A 32 -3.90 -12.46 -8.94
CA ASP A 32 -3.02 -12.84 -10.07
C ASP A 32 -1.84 -11.86 -10.26
N ALA A 33 -1.66 -10.89 -9.37
CA ALA A 33 -0.48 -10.01 -9.40
C ALA A 33 0.81 -10.81 -9.14
N THR A 34 1.88 -10.43 -9.82
CA THR A 34 3.17 -11.14 -9.79
C THR A 34 4.34 -10.23 -9.45
N ASP A 35 5.48 -10.83 -9.09
CA ASP A 35 6.71 -10.14 -8.66
C ASP A 35 6.40 -9.09 -7.57
N VAL A 36 5.71 -9.56 -6.53
CA VAL A 36 5.23 -8.77 -5.41
C VAL A 36 6.40 -8.51 -4.47
N ARG A 37 6.66 -7.24 -4.18
CA ARG A 37 7.71 -6.78 -3.27
C ARG A 37 7.09 -5.89 -2.23
N ILE A 38 7.42 -6.16 -0.97
CA ILE A 38 6.85 -5.45 0.17
C ILE A 38 8.00 -4.99 1.05
N GLN A 39 8.08 -3.69 1.31
CA GLN A 39 8.92 -3.10 2.35
C GLN A 39 7.99 -2.57 3.44
N VAL A 40 8.21 -3.00 4.67
CA VAL A 40 7.45 -2.48 5.82
C VAL A 40 8.39 -1.86 6.85
N ARG A 41 7.92 -0.82 7.51
CA ARG A 41 8.55 -0.33 8.73
C ARG A 41 8.09 -1.23 9.88
N THR A 42 9.00 -1.82 10.65
CA THR A 42 8.60 -2.71 11.75
C THR A 42 8.12 -1.95 13.00
N THR A 43 8.20 -0.62 13.01
CA THR A 43 7.75 0.25 14.12
C THR A 43 6.69 1.26 13.66
N GLY A 44 5.81 0.85 12.74
CA GLY A 44 4.68 1.65 12.29
C GLY A 44 3.93 0.97 11.14
N GLU A 45 2.96 1.68 10.56
CA GLU A 45 2.08 1.14 9.51
C GLU A 45 2.50 1.57 8.10
N ALA A 46 3.67 2.19 7.97
CA ALA A 46 4.21 2.60 6.68
C ALA A 46 4.63 1.39 5.85
N ARG A 47 4.17 1.32 4.60
CA ARG A 47 4.43 0.22 3.68
C ARG A 47 4.73 0.74 2.27
N LEU A 48 5.66 0.09 1.59
CA LEU A 48 5.86 0.17 0.15
C LEU A 48 5.50 -1.19 -0.44
N ILE A 49 4.68 -1.19 -1.48
CA ILE A 49 4.30 -2.39 -2.21
C ILE A 49 4.56 -2.15 -3.69
N ARG A 50 5.20 -3.09 -4.37
CA ARG A 50 5.31 -3.10 -5.82
C ARG A 50 4.91 -4.45 -6.35
N PHE A 51 4.17 -4.45 -7.45
CA PHE A 51 3.78 -5.67 -8.13
C PHE A 51 3.64 -5.43 -9.63
N THR A 52 3.45 -6.51 -10.38
CA THR A 52 3.11 -6.52 -11.80
C THR A 52 1.67 -7.01 -11.93
N LEU A 53 0.84 -6.23 -12.62
CA LEU A 53 -0.53 -6.64 -12.96
C LEU A 53 -0.50 -7.84 -13.90
N GLY A 54 -1.35 -8.82 -13.57
CA GLY A 54 -1.62 -9.98 -14.41
C GLY A 54 -2.65 -9.64 -15.49
N THR A 55 -3.67 -10.48 -15.58
CA THR A 55 -4.85 -10.26 -16.45
C THR A 55 -5.86 -9.32 -15.81
N THR A 56 -5.95 -9.32 -14.47
CA THR A 56 -6.88 -8.45 -13.74
C THR A 56 -6.37 -7.01 -13.75
N PRO A 57 -7.12 -6.06 -14.32
CA PRO A 57 -6.77 -4.65 -14.23
C PRO A 57 -6.92 -4.10 -12.80
N LEU A 58 -6.33 -2.93 -12.56
CA LEU A 58 -6.46 -2.19 -11.31
C LEU A 58 -7.64 -1.19 -11.40
N ASP A 59 -8.84 -1.70 -11.66
CA ASP A 59 -10.07 -0.92 -11.88
C ASP A 59 -11.14 -1.19 -10.82
N GLY A 60 -10.79 -1.89 -9.75
CA GLY A 60 -11.70 -2.20 -8.66
C GLY A 60 -12.26 -0.93 -8.00
N PRO A 61 -13.47 -0.99 -7.40
CA PRO A 61 -14.15 0.18 -6.81
C PRO A 61 -13.37 0.84 -5.67
N GLN A 62 -12.44 0.09 -5.06
CA GLN A 62 -11.52 0.59 -4.05
C GLN A 62 -10.46 1.52 -4.63
N CYS A 63 -10.21 1.48 -5.94
CA CYS A 63 -9.25 2.27 -6.70
C CYS A 63 -9.87 3.50 -7.41
N THR A 64 -11.04 3.96 -6.95
CA THR A 64 -11.78 5.06 -7.61
C THR A 64 -11.25 6.43 -7.18
N ALA A 65 -11.04 7.31 -8.17
CA ALA A 65 -10.51 8.66 -8.01
C ALA A 65 -11.27 9.46 -6.96
N GLY A 66 -10.59 9.76 -5.85
CA GLY A 66 -11.02 10.75 -4.85
C GLY A 66 -9.95 11.81 -4.68
N ILE A 67 -10.29 12.93 -4.05
CA ILE A 67 -9.29 13.96 -3.74
C ILE A 67 -8.28 13.36 -2.73
N PRO A 68 -6.98 13.34 -3.05
CA PRO A 68 -5.93 12.93 -2.12
C PRO A 68 -6.02 13.69 -0.80
N LYS A 69 -5.82 13.03 0.33
CA LYS A 69 -4.99 13.68 1.36
C LYS A 69 -3.55 13.42 1.00
N HIS A 70 -2.74 14.48 0.97
CA HIS A 70 -1.33 14.38 0.60
C HIS A 70 -0.59 13.51 1.63
N GLN A 71 -0.37 12.23 1.30
CA GLN A 71 0.35 11.31 2.16
C GLN A 71 1.84 11.71 2.24
N GLY A 72 2.42 11.57 3.42
CA GLY A 72 3.85 11.77 3.62
C GLY A 72 4.65 10.81 2.73
N ARG A 73 5.94 11.12 2.49
CA ARG A 73 6.80 10.08 1.88
C ARG A 73 6.93 8.99 2.95
N PRO A 74 6.62 7.72 2.66
CA PRO A 74 7.04 6.64 3.56
C PRO A 74 8.56 6.76 3.63
N ASN A 75 9.09 7.04 4.82
CA ASN A 75 10.53 7.07 5.05
C ASN A 75 11.02 5.62 5.10
N LEU A 76 11.09 5.00 3.92
CA LEU A 76 11.42 3.59 3.70
C LEU A 76 12.53 3.50 2.64
N GLY A 77 13.62 2.82 2.99
CA GLY A 77 14.87 2.74 2.23
C GLY A 77 14.91 1.65 1.16
N ALA A 78 13.85 1.44 0.39
CA ALA A 78 13.79 0.35 -0.59
C ALA A 78 14.58 0.68 -1.87
N LYS A 79 15.71 -0.03 -2.11
CA LYS A 79 16.57 0.16 -3.31
C LYS A 79 15.84 -0.02 -4.65
N TRP A 80 14.80 -0.86 -4.67
CA TRP A 80 13.98 -1.14 -5.85
C TRP A 80 12.87 -0.10 -6.08
N TRP A 81 12.67 0.84 -5.16
CA TRP A 81 11.66 1.88 -5.29
C TRP A 81 12.13 2.96 -6.26
N PRO A 82 11.37 3.29 -7.32
CA PRO A 82 11.80 4.27 -8.29
C PRO A 82 11.89 5.67 -7.68
N ARG A 83 12.83 6.46 -8.18
CA ARG A 83 12.85 7.91 -7.91
C ARG A 83 11.67 8.56 -8.63
N GLY A 84 11.08 9.59 -8.03
CA GLY A 84 10.04 10.39 -8.68
C GLY A 84 8.63 9.80 -8.68
N THR A 85 8.36 8.64 -8.06
CA THR A 85 7.02 8.02 -8.01
C THR A 85 5.92 8.96 -7.48
N LYS A 86 6.30 9.95 -6.66
CA LYS A 86 5.37 10.96 -6.13
C LYS A 86 4.74 11.85 -7.18
N ALA A 87 5.46 12.20 -8.26
CA ALA A 87 4.94 13.11 -9.28
C ALA A 87 3.81 12.47 -10.11
N GLU A 88 3.83 11.15 -10.20
CA GLU A 88 2.83 10.33 -10.89
C GLU A 88 1.77 9.77 -9.92
N ALA A 89 1.89 10.10 -8.63
CA ALA A 89 1.03 9.54 -7.59
C ALA A 89 -0.41 9.99 -7.77
N ARG A 90 -1.30 9.01 -7.83
CA ARG A 90 -2.74 9.22 -7.69
C ARG A 90 -3.22 8.47 -6.43
N PRO A 91 -4.04 9.07 -5.57
CA PRO A 91 -4.74 8.36 -4.50
C PRO A 91 -5.90 7.67 -5.15
N GLU A 92 -5.64 6.46 -5.59
CA GLU A 92 -6.67 5.69 -6.26
C GLU A 92 -7.16 4.63 -5.28
N CYS A 93 -6.27 3.86 -4.66
CA CYS A 93 -6.67 2.67 -3.90
C CYS A 93 -6.79 2.87 -2.37
N ARG A 94 -7.95 2.50 -1.82
CA ARG A 94 -8.26 2.60 -0.39
C ARG A 94 -8.72 1.26 0.15
N ASP A 95 -8.20 0.91 1.32
CA ASP A 95 -8.71 -0.17 2.18
C ASP A 95 -8.81 0.41 3.61
N PHE A 96 -8.42 -0.35 4.66
CA PHE A 96 -8.23 0.23 5.99
C PHE A 96 -7.29 1.44 5.98
N TYR A 97 -6.21 1.41 5.17
CA TYR A 97 -5.28 2.52 4.97
C TYR A 97 -5.45 3.20 3.61
N GLN A 98 -5.05 4.47 3.54
CA GLN A 98 -4.94 5.22 2.29
C GLN A 98 -3.66 4.80 1.57
N TYR A 99 -3.80 4.32 0.34
CA TYR A 99 -2.66 4.07 -0.53
C TYR A 99 -2.61 5.10 -1.66
N GLN A 100 -1.45 5.71 -1.80
CA GLN A 100 -1.08 6.36 -3.05
C GLN A 100 -0.58 5.29 -4.01
N VAL A 101 -0.98 5.39 -5.27
CA VAL A 101 -0.63 4.44 -6.31
C VAL A 101 -0.07 5.18 -7.51
N ALA A 102 0.97 4.63 -8.11
CA ALA A 102 1.48 5.03 -9.41
C ALA A 102 1.58 3.80 -10.30
N VAL A 103 1.03 3.90 -11.51
CA VAL A 103 1.01 2.82 -12.49
C VAL A 103 1.95 3.18 -13.64
N ARG A 104 2.91 2.31 -13.94
CA ARG A 104 3.87 2.43 -15.05
C ARG A 104 3.80 1.18 -15.93
N GLY A 105 3.00 1.25 -16.99
CA GLY A 105 2.65 0.06 -17.79
C GLY A 105 1.93 -0.96 -16.90
N LYS A 106 2.44 -2.20 -16.84
CA LYS A 106 1.90 -3.23 -15.91
C LYS A 106 2.45 -3.14 -14.49
N ARG A 107 3.42 -2.26 -14.21
CA ARG A 107 4.04 -2.17 -12.88
C ARG A 107 3.28 -1.19 -12.02
N VAL A 108 2.86 -1.65 -10.85
CA VAL A 108 2.15 -0.82 -9.87
C VAL A 108 3.06 -0.58 -8.67
N TYR A 109 3.09 0.66 -8.23
CA TYR A 109 3.84 1.12 -7.07
C TYR A 109 2.85 1.75 -6.11
N ALA A 110 2.63 1.13 -4.96
CA ALA A 110 1.68 1.58 -3.96
C ALA A 110 2.38 1.84 -2.61
N TRP A 111 1.94 2.89 -1.92
CA TRP A 111 2.49 3.22 -0.61
C TRP A 111 1.51 3.90 0.32
N THR A 112 1.74 3.69 1.60
CA THR A 112 1.01 4.34 2.69
C THR A 112 1.99 4.78 3.77
N ASP A 113 1.68 5.86 4.48
CA ASP A 113 2.35 6.22 5.72
C ASP A 113 1.66 5.62 6.97
N GLY A 114 0.58 4.86 6.77
CA GLY A 114 -0.27 4.33 7.82
C GLY A 114 -1.51 5.15 8.12
N THR A 115 -1.78 6.24 7.38
CA THR A 115 -3.01 7.01 7.54
C THR A 115 -4.24 6.14 7.20
N PRO A 116 -5.20 5.97 8.13
CA PRO A 116 -6.44 5.25 7.84
C PRO A 116 -7.28 5.94 6.76
N SER A 117 -8.01 5.18 5.96
CA SER A 117 -8.97 5.73 4.99
C SER A 117 -10.10 6.49 5.69
N PRO A 118 -10.63 7.58 5.11
CA PRO A 118 -11.83 8.22 5.63
C PRO A 118 -12.97 7.21 5.75
N GLY A 119 -13.58 7.10 6.94
CA GLY A 119 -14.64 6.13 7.19
C GLY A 119 -14.16 4.70 7.45
N ALA A 120 -12.83 4.45 7.51
CA ALA A 120 -12.30 3.19 8.03
C ALA A 120 -12.77 3.02 9.48
N ARG A 121 -13.61 2.02 9.72
CA ARG A 121 -13.99 1.58 11.06
C ARG A 121 -12.93 0.60 11.54
N THR A 122 -12.43 0.78 12.76
CA THR A 122 -11.74 -0.32 13.43
C THR A 122 -12.71 -1.47 13.65
N GLN A 123 -12.23 -2.70 13.87
CA GLN A 123 -13.07 -3.86 14.15
C GLN A 123 -14.05 -3.64 15.32
N ASP A 124 -13.80 -2.66 16.19
CA ASP A 124 -14.65 -2.24 17.30
C ASP A 124 -15.70 -1.17 16.96
N GLY A 125 -15.87 -0.80 15.68
CA GLY A 125 -16.88 0.18 15.24
C GLY A 125 -16.55 1.65 15.53
N ALA A 126 -15.41 1.94 16.15
CA ALA A 126 -14.95 3.31 16.37
C ALA A 126 -14.34 3.91 15.09
N PRO A 127 -14.58 5.20 14.78
CA PRO A 127 -13.91 5.87 13.68
C PRO A 127 -12.41 5.92 13.95
N ALA A 128 -11.60 5.50 12.98
CA ALA A 128 -10.16 5.61 13.06
C ALA A 128 -9.77 7.09 13.20
N VAL A 129 -9.38 7.50 14.41
CA VAL A 129 -9.03 8.88 14.71
C VAL A 129 -7.82 9.23 13.85
N SER A 130 -8.00 10.15 12.90
CA SER A 130 -6.89 10.73 12.14
C SER A 130 -5.94 11.35 13.15
N ALA A 131 -4.72 10.80 13.28
CA ALA A 131 -3.69 11.35 14.13
C ALA A 131 -3.19 12.67 13.53
N SER A 132 -3.99 13.73 13.66
CA SER A 132 -3.57 15.11 13.48
C SER A 132 -2.73 15.48 14.69
N ARG A 133 -1.41 15.21 14.63
CA ARG A 133 -0.47 15.85 15.55
C ARG A 133 -0.41 17.34 15.20
N ARG A 134 -0.82 18.18 16.17
CA ARG A 134 -0.56 19.62 16.22
C ARG A 134 0.92 19.88 16.43
#